data_AF-A0A967JXJ1-F1
#
_entry.id   AF-A0A967JXJ1-F1
#
_cell.length_a   1.000
_cell.length_b   1.000
_cell.length_c   1.000
_cell.angle_alpha   90.00
_cell.angle_beta   90.00
_cell.angle_gamma   90.00
#
_symmetry.space_group_name_H-M   'P 1'
#
loop_
_entity.id
_entity.type
_entity.pdbx_description
1 polymer ?
#
loop_
_entity_poly.entity_id
_entity_poly.type
_entity_poly.pdbx_seq_one_letter_code
_entity_poly.pdbx_strand_id
1 'polypeptide(L)'
;MASESKPETDYEARDLKAVDPVWHQMREEAEALASAEPFMASIAHSVVLHHETLERALSYRIAQKLSSAEMSPLLLREMAENAYAAERSMGAAARADIIAVYDRDPACHRMLQPLLYFKGFLALQAYRVAHHLWTSGRRDLALFLQMRSSEVFSIDIHPNARIGRGIMIDHAHSIVIGETAVVGDDVSMLHSVTLGGTGKEEGDRHPKIGDGV
;
A
#
# COMPACT_ATOMS: atom_id res chain seq x y z
N MET A 1 39.04 10.70 -55.61
CA MET A 1 38.26 9.80 -54.73
C MET A 1 38.69 10.08 -53.30
N ALA A 2 38.04 11.05 -52.64
CA ALA A 2 38.27 11.35 -51.24
C ALA A 2 37.28 10.52 -50.43
N SER A 3 37.79 9.64 -49.56
CA SER A 3 36.98 8.86 -48.63
C SER A 3 36.58 9.75 -47.45
N GLU A 4 35.31 10.13 -47.39
CA GLU A 4 34.73 10.77 -46.21
C GLU A 4 34.59 9.72 -45.09
N SER A 5 35.39 9.86 -44.06
CA SER A 5 35.22 9.15 -42.79
C SER A 5 34.01 9.73 -42.06
N LYS A 6 32.92 8.95 -41.94
CA LYS A 6 31.82 9.26 -41.02
C LYS A 6 32.36 9.33 -39.58
N PRO A 7 31.98 10.32 -38.77
CA PRO A 7 32.26 10.28 -37.35
C PRO A 7 31.36 9.21 -36.72
N GLU A 8 31.98 8.17 -36.16
CA GLU A 8 31.33 7.27 -35.20
C GLU A 8 31.01 8.10 -33.96
N THR A 9 29.72 8.42 -33.78
CA THR A 9 29.23 8.96 -32.51
C THR A 9 29.16 7.80 -31.53
N ASP A 10 30.18 7.72 -30.69
CA ASP A 10 30.26 6.89 -29.50
C ASP A 10 29.19 7.37 -28.52
N TYR A 11 27.96 6.88 -28.67
CA TYR A 11 26.94 7.02 -27.63
C TYR A 11 27.34 6.07 -26.51
N GLU A 12 28.25 6.52 -25.64
CA GLU A 12 28.46 5.89 -24.34
C GLU A 12 27.07 5.61 -23.75
N ALA A 13 26.81 4.33 -23.48
CA ALA A 13 25.60 3.87 -22.84
C ALA A 13 25.51 4.55 -21.47
N ARG A 14 24.86 5.72 -21.44
CA ARG A 14 24.54 6.42 -20.19
C ARG A 14 23.79 5.42 -19.33
N ASP A 15 24.32 5.18 -18.14
CA ASP A 15 23.69 4.35 -17.11
C ASP A 15 22.32 4.97 -16.78
N LEU A 16 21.28 4.51 -17.46
CA LEU A 16 19.91 4.98 -17.30
C LEU A 16 19.42 4.48 -15.94
N LYS A 17 19.46 5.35 -14.93
CA LYS A 17 18.90 5.03 -13.62
C LYS A 17 17.41 4.71 -13.78
N ALA A 18 17.01 3.52 -13.34
CA ALA A 18 15.60 3.21 -13.17
C ALA A 18 15.02 4.13 -12.08
N VAL A 19 14.03 4.94 -12.45
CA VAL A 19 13.34 5.87 -11.53
C VAL A 19 11.96 5.32 -11.24
N ASP A 20 11.57 5.37 -9.97
CA ASP A 20 10.19 5.16 -9.53
C ASP A 20 9.47 6.53 -9.51
N PRO A 21 8.62 6.83 -10.51
CA PRO A 21 8.04 8.17 -10.64
C PRO A 21 7.07 8.50 -9.51
N VAL A 22 6.33 7.51 -9.01
CA VAL A 22 5.39 7.70 -7.88
C VAL A 22 6.18 8.05 -6.63
N TRP A 23 7.22 7.28 -6.33
CA TRP A 23 8.03 7.53 -5.14
C TRP A 23 8.81 8.84 -5.22
N HIS A 24 9.35 9.17 -6.40
CA HIS A 24 10.01 10.46 -6.63
C HIS A 24 9.07 11.63 -6.33
N GLN A 25 7.88 11.64 -6.93
CA GLN A 25 6.88 12.67 -6.71
C GLN A 25 6.49 12.80 -5.22
N MET A 26 6.28 11.68 -4.52
CA MET A 26 5.97 11.69 -3.09
C MET A 26 7.10 12.29 -2.25
N ARG A 27 8.36 12.07 -2.62
CA ARG A 27 9.51 12.68 -1.94
C ARG A 27 9.55 14.18 -2.14
N GLU A 28 9.34 14.67 -3.37
CA GLU A 28 9.24 16.12 -3.65
C GLU A 28 8.10 16.77 -2.87
N GLU A 29 6.93 16.13 -2.82
CA GLU A 29 5.78 16.60 -2.04
C GLU A 29 6.08 16.60 -0.52
N ALA A 30 6.91 15.68 -0.03
CA ALA A 30 7.31 15.61 1.37
C ALA A 30 8.35 16.69 1.72
N GLU A 31 9.27 17.02 0.81
CA GLU A 31 10.19 18.16 0.97
C GLU A 31 9.42 19.49 0.99
N ALA A 32 8.44 19.64 0.10
CA ALA A 32 7.54 20.79 0.09
C ALA A 32 6.73 20.88 1.39
N LEU A 33 6.19 19.76 1.89
CA LEU A 33 5.47 19.72 3.17
C LEU A 33 6.36 20.13 4.35
N ALA A 34 7.58 19.60 4.42
CA ALA A 34 8.52 19.90 5.50
C ALA A 34 8.93 21.38 5.53
N SER A 35 9.05 21.99 4.34
CA SER A 35 9.40 23.40 4.19
C SER A 35 8.22 24.33 4.51
N ALA A 36 7.01 23.94 4.11
CA ALA A 36 5.81 24.77 4.26
C ALA A 36 5.19 24.71 5.66
N GLU A 37 5.26 23.56 6.34
CA GLU A 37 4.64 23.36 7.66
C GLU A 37 5.67 22.75 8.66
N PRO A 38 6.33 23.59 9.48
CA PRO A 38 7.37 23.16 10.40
C PRO A 38 6.93 22.08 11.41
N PHE A 39 5.67 22.08 11.86
CA PHE A 39 5.19 21.05 12.79
C PHE A 39 5.08 19.67 12.13
N MET A 40 4.95 19.63 10.80
CA MET A 40 4.90 18.41 10.00
C MET A 40 6.26 17.94 9.50
N ALA A 41 7.31 18.76 9.62
CA ALA A 41 8.65 18.43 9.11
C ALA A 41 9.17 17.08 9.66
N SER A 42 9.05 16.85 10.97
CA SER A 42 9.48 15.59 11.59
C SER A 42 8.71 14.38 11.04
N ILE A 43 7.43 14.53 10.68
CA ILE A 43 6.64 13.46 10.09
C ILE A 43 7.05 13.23 8.63
N ALA A 44 7.19 14.29 7.84
CA ALA A 44 7.65 14.19 6.45
C ALA A 44 9.02 13.50 6.37
N HIS A 45 9.94 13.89 7.25
CA HIS A 45 11.25 13.26 7.34
C HIS A 45 11.16 11.80 7.77
N SER A 46 10.47 11.51 8.88
CA SER A 46 10.46 10.15 9.44
C SER A 46 9.68 9.15 8.58
N VAL A 47 8.62 9.57 7.89
CA VAL A 47 7.79 8.68 7.06
C VAL A 47 8.30 8.56 5.63
N VAL A 48 8.92 9.61 5.07
CA VAL A 48 9.28 9.64 3.64
C VAL A 48 10.76 9.90 3.41
N LEU A 49 11.28 11.05 3.85
CA LEU A 49 12.58 11.52 3.36
C LEU A 49 13.77 10.66 3.82
N HIS A 50 13.65 9.97 4.97
CA HIS A 50 14.65 9.01 5.47
C HIS A 50 14.64 7.64 4.76
N HIS A 51 13.67 7.39 3.88
CA HIS A 51 13.52 6.10 3.19
C HIS A 51 13.94 6.19 1.73
N GLU A 52 14.65 5.17 1.27
CA GLU A 52 15.11 5.07 -0.12
C GLU A 52 13.99 4.60 -1.07
N THR A 53 13.04 3.80 -0.57
CA THR A 53 11.93 3.25 -1.37
C THR A 53 10.58 3.37 -0.67
N LEU A 54 9.51 3.31 -1.46
CA LEU A 54 8.13 3.32 -0.97
C LEU A 54 7.86 2.15 -0.01
N GLU A 55 8.40 0.97 -0.27
CA GLU A 55 8.23 -0.23 0.57
C GLU A 55 8.81 -0.01 1.97
N ARG A 56 9.99 0.63 2.08
CA ARG A 56 10.60 0.93 3.39
C ARG A 56 9.77 1.96 4.16
N ALA A 57 9.21 2.95 3.46
CA ALA A 57 8.30 3.93 4.03
C ALA A 57 6.97 3.30 4.49
N LEU A 58 6.39 2.40 3.69
CA LEU A 58 5.18 1.65 4.03
C LEU A 58 5.39 0.75 5.23
N SER A 59 6.49 -0.02 5.28
CA SER A 59 6.82 -0.86 6.43
C SER A 59 6.94 -0.04 7.70
N TYR A 60 7.61 1.11 7.65
CA TYR A 60 7.66 2.04 8.77
C TYR A 60 6.26 2.54 9.15
N ARG A 61 5.45 2.96 8.17
CA ARG A 61 4.13 3.54 8.42
C ARG A 61 3.14 2.53 9.02
N ILE A 62 3.10 1.32 8.47
CA ILE A 62 2.29 0.21 8.99
C ILE A 62 2.72 -0.10 10.42
N ALA A 63 4.01 -0.22 10.69
CA ALA A 63 4.52 -0.51 12.02
C ALA A 63 4.15 0.56 13.06
N GLN A 64 4.29 1.83 12.71
CA GLN A 64 3.92 2.94 13.61
C GLN A 64 2.42 3.00 13.89
N LYS A 65 1.58 2.58 12.93
CA LYS A 65 0.12 2.61 13.10
C LYS A 65 -0.41 1.38 13.84
N LEU A 66 0.15 0.20 13.60
CA LEU A 66 -0.39 -1.05 14.13
C LEU A 66 0.28 -1.54 15.41
N SER A 67 1.36 -0.89 15.86
CA SER A 67 2.03 -1.23 17.12
C SER A 67 1.09 -1.19 18.31
N SER A 68 1.41 -2.00 19.32
CA SER A 68 0.67 -2.10 20.57
C SER A 68 1.63 -2.46 21.71
N ALA A 69 1.09 -2.67 22.92
CA ALA A 69 1.89 -3.16 24.04
C ALA A 69 2.37 -4.61 23.81
N GLU A 70 1.63 -5.39 23.04
CA GLU A 70 1.94 -6.78 22.69
C GLU A 70 2.97 -6.90 21.57
N MET A 71 2.98 -5.98 20.60
CA MET A 71 3.92 -6.01 19.48
C MET A 71 4.52 -4.64 19.18
N SER A 72 5.84 -4.56 19.31
CA SER A 72 6.59 -3.33 19.13
C SER A 72 6.65 -2.87 17.67
N PRO A 73 6.82 -1.56 17.41
CA PRO A 73 7.02 -1.05 16.05
C PRO A 73 8.23 -1.69 15.34
N LEU A 74 9.29 -2.08 16.08
CA LEU A 74 10.47 -2.70 15.49
C LEU A 74 10.14 -4.07 14.88
N LEU A 75 9.43 -4.92 15.63
CA LEU A 75 9.03 -6.25 15.16
C LEU A 75 8.05 -6.17 13.99
N LEU A 76 7.07 -5.26 14.07
CA LEU A 76 6.13 -5.05 12.98
C LEU A 76 6.82 -4.55 11.71
N ARG A 77 7.81 -3.66 11.85
CA ARG A 77 8.57 -3.14 10.72
C ARG A 77 9.40 -4.23 10.06
N GLU A 78 10.14 -5.02 10.85
CA GLU A 78 10.91 -6.16 10.32
C GLU A 78 10.01 -7.14 9.57
N MET A 79 8.87 -7.49 10.17
CA MET A 79 7.88 -8.36 9.53
C MET A 79 7.37 -7.80 8.19
N ALA A 80 7.01 -6.50 8.14
CA ALA A 80 6.53 -5.87 6.92
C ALA A 80 7.64 -5.76 5.86
N GLU A 81 8.88 -5.40 6.24
CA GLU A 81 10.02 -5.35 5.33
C GLU A 81 10.30 -6.72 4.71
N ASN A 82 10.24 -7.80 5.51
CA ASN A 82 10.39 -9.16 5.02
C ASN A 82 9.29 -9.56 4.02
N ALA A 83 8.03 -9.17 4.27
CA ALA A 83 6.92 -9.45 3.35
C ALA A 83 7.09 -8.73 2.01
N TYR A 84 7.43 -7.43 2.02
CA TYR A 84 7.68 -6.67 0.78
C TYR A 84 8.90 -7.18 0.01
N ALA A 85 9.95 -7.62 0.71
CA ALA A 85 11.13 -8.21 0.08
C ALA A 85 10.81 -9.57 -0.59
N ALA A 86 9.93 -10.36 0.01
CA ALA A 86 9.53 -11.67 -0.50
C ALA A 86 8.55 -11.57 -1.68
N GLU A 87 7.62 -10.61 -1.66
CA GLU A 87 6.57 -10.47 -2.67
C GLU A 87 6.61 -9.09 -3.34
N ARG A 88 7.39 -8.97 -4.43
CA ARG A 88 7.56 -7.71 -5.16
C ARG A 88 6.26 -7.15 -5.74
N SER A 89 5.27 -7.99 -6.02
CA SER A 89 3.98 -7.52 -6.56
C SER A 89 3.23 -6.62 -5.57
N MET A 90 3.47 -6.76 -4.25
CA MET A 90 2.89 -5.88 -3.23
C MET A 90 3.34 -4.42 -3.41
N GLY A 91 4.61 -4.19 -3.71
CA GLY A 91 5.13 -2.85 -3.99
C GLY A 91 4.46 -2.24 -5.23
N ALA A 92 4.31 -3.03 -6.30
CA ALA A 92 3.61 -2.59 -7.50
C ALA A 92 2.12 -2.27 -7.22
N ALA A 93 1.45 -3.10 -6.42
CA ALA A 93 0.07 -2.88 -6.02
C ALA A 93 -0.08 -1.59 -5.19
N ALA A 94 0.82 -1.32 -4.25
CA ALA A 94 0.78 -0.09 -3.46
C ALA A 94 0.88 1.18 -4.32
N ARG A 95 1.70 1.16 -5.37
CA ARG A 95 1.80 2.27 -6.33
C ARG A 95 0.50 2.45 -7.12
N ALA A 96 -0.08 1.34 -7.59
CA ALA A 96 -1.37 1.38 -8.28
C ALA A 96 -2.49 1.90 -7.35
N ASP A 97 -2.49 1.50 -6.07
CA ASP A 97 -3.45 1.98 -5.07
C ASP A 97 -3.27 3.48 -4.77
N ILE A 98 -2.04 4.00 -4.73
CA ILE A 98 -1.78 5.45 -4.60
C ILE A 98 -2.35 6.22 -5.80
N ILE A 99 -2.07 5.73 -7.02
CA ILE A 99 -2.57 6.34 -8.25
C ILE A 99 -4.10 6.30 -8.27
N ALA A 100 -4.70 5.17 -7.91
CA ALA A 100 -6.15 5.01 -7.81
C ALA A 100 -6.79 6.05 -6.90
N VAL A 101 -6.22 6.26 -5.71
CA VAL A 101 -6.72 7.29 -4.79
C VAL A 101 -6.49 8.69 -5.36
N TYR A 102 -5.30 8.98 -5.89
CA TYR A 102 -4.99 10.28 -6.47
C TYR A 102 -5.92 10.66 -7.65
N ASP A 103 -6.23 9.71 -8.52
CA ASP A 103 -7.03 9.96 -9.72
C ASP A 103 -8.54 10.02 -9.44
N ARG A 104 -9.02 9.24 -8.44
CA ARG A 104 -10.47 9.02 -8.23
C ARG A 104 -11.04 9.73 -7.02
N ASP A 105 -10.23 10.05 -6.01
CA ASP A 105 -10.67 10.80 -4.84
C ASP A 105 -10.52 12.32 -5.12
N PRO A 106 -11.63 13.07 -5.26
CA PRO A 106 -11.58 14.51 -5.51
C PRO A 106 -10.94 15.31 -4.36
N ALA A 107 -10.81 14.73 -3.15
CA ALA A 107 -10.13 15.34 -2.01
C ALA A 107 -8.63 14.99 -1.92
N CYS A 108 -8.14 14.11 -2.81
CA CYS A 108 -6.73 13.82 -2.93
C CYS A 108 -6.09 14.76 -3.95
N HIS A 109 -5.12 15.56 -3.51
CA HIS A 109 -4.42 16.55 -4.33
C HIS A 109 -2.93 16.25 -4.49
N ARG A 110 -2.42 15.26 -3.76
CA ARG A 110 -1.01 14.89 -3.67
C ARG A 110 -0.88 13.38 -3.48
N MET A 111 0.06 12.75 -4.18
CA MET A 111 0.35 11.31 -4.04
C MET A 111 0.85 10.93 -2.64
N LEU A 112 1.33 11.91 -1.88
CA LEU A 112 1.74 11.77 -0.48
C LEU A 112 0.56 11.57 0.49
N GLN A 113 -0.63 12.08 0.17
CA GLN A 113 -1.78 12.05 1.10
C GLN A 113 -2.21 10.64 1.51
N PRO A 114 -2.30 9.64 0.60
CA PRO A 114 -2.61 8.26 0.97
C PRO A 114 -1.72 7.70 2.08
N LEU A 115 -0.40 7.88 1.95
CA LEU A 115 0.57 7.37 2.92
C LEU A 115 0.46 8.06 4.29
N LEU A 116 0.21 9.38 4.30
CA LEU A 116 0.18 10.14 5.54
C LEU A 116 -1.17 10.05 6.27
N TYR A 117 -2.28 10.10 5.56
CA TYR A 117 -3.58 10.45 6.16
C TYR A 117 -4.68 9.43 5.89
N PHE A 118 -4.63 8.66 4.81
CA PHE A 118 -5.77 7.85 4.41
C PHE A 118 -5.69 6.43 4.98
N LYS A 119 -6.51 6.19 6.01
CA LYS A 119 -6.61 4.90 6.68
C LYS A 119 -7.05 3.76 5.75
N GLY A 120 -7.87 4.05 4.73
CA GLY A 120 -8.30 3.06 3.73
C GLY A 120 -7.11 2.47 2.98
N PHE A 121 -6.24 3.35 2.46
CA PHE A 121 -4.99 2.96 1.83
C PHE A 121 -4.08 2.17 2.79
N LEU A 122 -3.84 2.68 4.00
CA LEU A 122 -2.95 2.02 4.97
C LEU A 122 -3.46 0.65 5.42
N ALA A 123 -4.76 0.50 5.63
CA ALA A 123 -5.37 -0.78 5.98
C ALA A 123 -5.27 -1.80 4.85
N LEU A 124 -5.45 -1.36 3.59
CA LEU A 124 -5.25 -2.23 2.43
C LEU A 124 -3.80 -2.73 2.35
N GLN A 125 -2.82 -1.86 2.56
CA GLN A 125 -1.41 -2.28 2.55
C GLN A 125 -1.09 -3.21 3.73
N ALA A 126 -1.66 -2.97 4.91
CA ALA A 126 -1.55 -3.89 6.05
C ALA A 126 -2.19 -5.25 5.77
N TYR A 127 -3.35 -5.28 5.10
CA TYR A 127 -3.98 -6.50 4.64
C TYR A 127 -3.06 -7.27 3.67
N ARG A 128 -2.37 -6.61 2.74
CA ARG A 128 -1.45 -7.32 1.82
C ARG A 128 -0.31 -8.02 2.57
N VAL A 129 0.22 -7.38 3.62
CA VAL A 129 1.19 -8.02 4.53
C VAL A 129 0.55 -9.22 5.25
N ALA A 130 -0.67 -9.06 5.79
CA ALA A 130 -1.40 -10.14 6.44
C ALA A 130 -1.70 -11.30 5.49
N HIS A 131 -2.09 -11.02 4.25
CA HIS A 131 -2.34 -12.00 3.19
C HIS A 131 -1.07 -12.80 2.88
N HIS A 132 0.06 -12.12 2.70
CA HIS A 132 1.35 -12.78 2.49
C HIS A 132 1.72 -13.71 3.67
N LEU A 133 1.52 -13.26 4.90
CA LEU A 133 1.75 -14.09 6.09
C LEU A 133 0.83 -15.31 6.13
N TRP A 134 -0.44 -15.12 5.79
CA TRP A 134 -1.44 -16.18 5.74
C TRP A 134 -1.06 -17.25 4.71
N THR A 135 -0.75 -16.85 3.48
CA THR A 135 -0.34 -17.76 2.41
C THR A 135 1.01 -18.43 2.68
N SER A 136 1.86 -17.81 3.51
CA SER A 136 3.12 -18.38 3.98
C SER A 136 2.96 -19.28 5.22
N GLY A 137 1.73 -19.59 5.64
CA GLY A 137 1.44 -20.47 6.77
C GLY A 137 1.51 -19.82 8.16
N ARG A 138 1.85 -18.53 8.26
CA ARG A 138 1.94 -17.78 9.53
C ARG A 138 0.56 -17.21 9.93
N ARG A 139 -0.44 -18.09 10.05
CA ARG A 139 -1.86 -17.71 10.17
C ARG A 139 -2.18 -16.89 11.41
N ASP A 140 -1.66 -17.24 12.58
CA ASP A 140 -1.93 -16.49 13.81
C ASP A 140 -1.41 -15.04 13.73
N LEU A 141 -0.27 -14.84 13.07
CA LEU A 141 0.30 -13.51 12.87
C LEU A 141 -0.51 -12.69 11.86
N ALA A 142 -1.03 -13.35 10.82
CA ALA A 142 -1.94 -12.72 9.86
C ALA A 142 -3.25 -12.27 10.54
N LEU A 143 -3.83 -13.11 11.40
CA LEU A 143 -5.03 -12.79 12.17
C LEU A 143 -4.77 -11.67 13.20
N PHE A 144 -3.59 -11.65 13.82
CA PHE A 144 -3.17 -10.54 14.67
C PHE A 144 -3.17 -9.22 13.89
N LEU A 145 -2.57 -9.18 12.69
CA LEU A 145 -2.59 -7.99 11.84
C LEU A 145 -4.00 -7.57 11.42
N GLN A 146 -4.85 -8.52 11.03
CA GLN A 146 -6.27 -8.24 10.73
C GLN A 146 -6.94 -7.55 11.93
N MET A 147 -6.80 -8.12 13.13
CA MET A 147 -7.36 -7.57 14.36
C MET A 147 -6.84 -6.15 14.62
N ARG A 148 -5.52 -5.91 14.52
CA ARG A 148 -4.94 -4.57 14.69
C ARG A 148 -5.46 -3.58 13.66
N SER A 149 -5.61 -3.99 12.40
CA SER A 149 -6.20 -3.16 11.34
C SER A 149 -7.66 -2.80 11.64
N SER A 150 -8.45 -3.76 12.12
CA SER A 150 -9.84 -3.55 12.52
C SER A 150 -9.93 -2.54 13.68
N GLU A 151 -9.08 -2.67 14.69
CA GLU A 151 -9.05 -1.75 15.84
C GLU A 151 -8.60 -0.33 15.46
N VAL A 152 -7.52 -0.20 14.69
CA VAL A 152 -6.88 1.11 14.41
C VAL A 152 -7.56 1.85 13.27
N PHE A 153 -7.99 1.13 12.22
CA PHE A 153 -8.54 1.75 11.01
C PHE A 153 -10.06 1.57 10.87
N SER A 154 -10.67 0.71 11.69
CA SER A 154 -12.08 0.29 11.56
C SER A 154 -12.35 -0.41 10.22
N ILE A 155 -11.37 -1.21 9.76
CA ILE A 155 -11.40 -1.96 8.50
C ILE A 155 -10.99 -3.40 8.81
N ASP A 156 -11.92 -4.31 8.59
CA ASP A 156 -11.74 -5.74 8.85
C ASP A 156 -11.70 -6.51 7.53
N ILE A 157 -10.50 -6.88 7.10
CA ILE A 157 -10.28 -7.67 5.89
C ILE A 157 -9.64 -8.98 6.30
N HIS A 158 -10.36 -10.07 6.12
CA HIS A 158 -9.83 -11.39 6.43
C HIS A 158 -8.58 -11.68 5.59
N PRO A 159 -7.47 -12.18 6.17
CA PRO A 159 -6.21 -12.37 5.44
C PRO A 159 -6.32 -13.29 4.22
N ASN A 160 -7.22 -14.27 4.25
CA ASN A 160 -7.47 -15.18 3.12
C ASN A 160 -8.28 -14.57 1.96
N ALA A 161 -8.91 -13.40 2.14
CA ALA A 161 -9.58 -12.71 1.04
C ALA A 161 -8.58 -12.48 -0.10
N ARG A 162 -9.07 -12.31 -1.33
CA ARG A 162 -8.21 -12.01 -2.50
C ARG A 162 -8.59 -10.66 -3.06
N ILE A 163 -7.69 -9.69 -2.98
CA ILE A 163 -7.93 -8.33 -3.45
C ILE A 163 -6.88 -7.95 -4.49
N GLY A 164 -7.35 -7.44 -5.63
CA GLY A 164 -6.53 -6.91 -6.72
C GLY A 164 -5.76 -5.65 -6.34
N ARG A 165 -5.41 -4.84 -7.33
CA ARG A 165 -4.64 -3.58 -7.20
C ARG A 165 -5.40 -2.42 -7.83
N GLY A 166 -4.94 -1.19 -7.57
CA GLY A 166 -5.67 -0.01 -8.01
C GLY A 166 -6.95 0.18 -7.19
N ILE A 167 -6.92 -0.20 -5.92
CA ILE A 167 -8.10 -0.15 -5.07
C ILE A 167 -8.16 1.21 -4.38
N MET A 168 -9.32 1.85 -4.44
CA MET A 168 -9.63 3.02 -3.62
C MET A 168 -10.61 2.61 -2.52
N ILE A 169 -10.29 2.93 -1.26
CA ILE A 169 -11.22 2.79 -0.13
C ILE A 169 -11.41 4.16 0.50
N ASP A 170 -12.49 4.82 0.11
CA ASP A 170 -12.82 6.17 0.55
C ASP A 170 -13.74 6.12 1.79
N HIS A 171 -13.56 7.07 2.70
CA HIS A 171 -14.30 7.17 3.97
C HIS A 171 -14.40 5.83 4.71
N ALA A 172 -13.30 5.07 4.72
CA ALA A 172 -13.20 3.63 4.97
C ALA A 172 -13.66 3.07 6.34
N HIS A 173 -14.47 3.79 7.11
CA HIS A 173 -15.03 3.28 8.35
C HIS A 173 -16.02 2.14 8.10
N SER A 174 -15.94 1.10 8.93
CA SER A 174 -16.84 -0.07 8.93
C SER A 174 -16.81 -0.89 7.63
N ILE A 175 -15.65 -0.98 6.98
CA ILE A 175 -15.43 -1.93 5.89
C ILE A 175 -15.25 -3.33 6.47
N VAL A 176 -15.96 -4.31 5.92
CA VAL A 176 -15.80 -5.73 6.27
C VAL A 176 -15.67 -6.55 4.99
N ILE A 177 -14.57 -7.30 4.85
CA ILE A 177 -14.32 -8.18 3.70
C ILE A 177 -14.00 -9.58 4.23
N GLY A 178 -14.89 -10.53 3.95
CA GLY A 178 -14.81 -11.87 4.51
C GLY A 178 -13.83 -12.81 3.82
N GLU A 179 -13.60 -13.95 4.45
CA GLU A 179 -12.54 -14.93 4.16
C GLU A 179 -12.45 -15.39 2.70
N THR A 180 -13.59 -15.59 2.03
CA THR A 180 -13.64 -16.12 0.67
C THR A 180 -13.98 -15.05 -0.36
N ALA A 181 -13.97 -13.78 0.04
CA ALA A 181 -14.27 -12.68 -0.86
C ALA A 181 -13.17 -12.54 -1.91
N VAL A 182 -13.57 -12.20 -3.12
CA VAL A 182 -12.65 -11.80 -4.19
C VAL A 182 -13.03 -10.41 -4.65
N VAL A 183 -12.05 -9.53 -4.74
CA VAL A 183 -12.17 -8.16 -5.27
C VAL A 183 -11.16 -8.03 -6.40
N GLY A 184 -11.64 -7.68 -7.59
CA GLY A 184 -10.82 -7.47 -8.79
C GLY A 184 -9.91 -6.25 -8.71
N ASP A 185 -9.30 -5.91 -9.84
CA ASP A 185 -8.49 -4.71 -10.02
C ASP A 185 -9.39 -3.47 -10.20
N ASP A 186 -8.86 -2.29 -9.89
CA ASP A 186 -9.50 -0.99 -10.15
C ASP A 186 -10.86 -0.75 -9.48
N VAL A 187 -11.14 -1.46 -8.39
CA VAL A 187 -12.38 -1.32 -7.61
C VAL A 187 -12.34 -0.11 -6.69
N SER A 188 -13.49 0.55 -6.53
CA SER A 188 -13.68 1.67 -5.60
C SER A 188 -14.73 1.34 -4.54
N MET A 189 -14.33 1.38 -3.27
CA MET A 189 -15.22 1.13 -2.13
C MET A 189 -15.42 2.41 -1.32
N LEU A 190 -16.67 2.70 -0.99
CA LEU A 190 -17.06 3.81 -0.12
C LEU A 190 -17.27 3.31 1.32
N HIS A 191 -17.74 4.20 2.20
CA HIS A 191 -17.98 3.88 3.61
C HIS A 191 -18.94 2.68 3.82
N SER A 192 -18.72 1.93 4.90
CA SER A 192 -19.62 0.88 5.40
C SER A 192 -19.92 -0.29 4.45
N VAL A 193 -19.13 -0.52 3.40
CA VAL A 193 -19.27 -1.68 2.53
C VAL A 193 -18.96 -2.97 3.29
N THR A 194 -19.84 -3.97 3.15
CA THR A 194 -19.67 -5.30 3.75
C THR A 194 -19.76 -6.38 2.66
N LEU A 195 -18.64 -7.07 2.41
CA LEU A 195 -18.55 -8.27 1.59
C LEU A 195 -18.58 -9.52 2.50
N GLY A 196 -19.71 -9.68 3.19
CA GLY A 196 -19.93 -10.70 4.21
C GLY A 196 -20.62 -11.97 3.70
N GLY A 197 -20.68 -12.99 4.55
CA GLY A 197 -21.42 -14.23 4.29
C GLY A 197 -22.88 -14.15 4.75
N THR A 198 -23.73 -15.00 4.18
CA THR A 198 -25.18 -15.03 4.47
C THR A 198 -25.58 -16.03 5.57
N GLY A 199 -24.64 -16.80 6.14
CA GLY A 199 -24.96 -17.85 7.12
C GLY A 199 -23.74 -18.57 7.73
N LYS A 200 -24.00 -19.71 8.39
CA LYS A 200 -23.00 -20.54 9.11
C LYS A 200 -22.36 -21.65 8.26
N GLU A 201 -22.67 -21.71 6.97
CA GLU A 201 -22.14 -22.76 6.11
C GLU A 201 -20.64 -22.55 5.87
N GLU A 202 -19.90 -23.66 5.97
CA GLU A 202 -18.48 -23.69 5.59
C GLU A 202 -18.35 -23.71 4.06
N GLY A 203 -17.28 -23.09 3.54
CA GLY A 203 -17.03 -23.00 2.10
C GLY A 203 -17.13 -21.58 1.55
N ASP A 204 -17.24 -21.49 0.21
CA ASP A 204 -17.28 -20.21 -0.49
C ASP A 204 -18.64 -19.51 -0.33
N ARG A 205 -18.65 -18.46 0.49
CA ARG A 205 -19.87 -17.79 0.96
C ARG A 205 -19.85 -16.26 0.84
N HIS A 206 -18.79 -15.69 0.28
CA HIS A 206 -18.60 -14.24 0.19
C HIS A 206 -18.64 -13.75 -1.26
N PRO A 207 -18.97 -12.47 -1.50
CA PRO A 207 -19.06 -11.88 -2.84
C PRO A 207 -17.79 -11.99 -3.70
N LYS A 208 -17.98 -11.91 -5.02
CA LYS A 208 -16.93 -11.85 -6.05
C LYS A 208 -17.15 -10.58 -6.87
N ILE A 209 -16.35 -9.55 -6.60
CA ILE A 209 -16.42 -8.25 -7.25
C ILE A 209 -15.48 -8.25 -8.44
N GLY A 210 -16.00 -7.96 -9.63
CA GLY A 210 -15.21 -7.88 -10.86
C GLY A 210 -14.36 -6.60 -10.92
N ASP A 211 -13.54 -6.51 -11.97
CA ASP A 211 -12.67 -5.36 -12.19
C ASP A 211 -13.47 -4.09 -12.50
N GLY A 212 -13.01 -2.94 -12.01
CA GLY A 212 -13.57 -1.61 -12.33
C GLY A 212 -14.93 -1.28 -11.71
N VAL A 213 -15.37 -2.06 -10.71
CA VAL A 213 -16.62 -1.82 -9.96
C VAL A 213 -16.51 -0.65 -8.98
#